data_AF-A0A5N8ABW0-F1
#
_entry.id   AF-A0A5N8ABW0-F1
#
_cell.length_a   1.000
_cell.length_b   1.000
_cell.length_c   1.000
_cell.angle_alpha   90.00
_cell.angle_beta   90.00
_cell.angle_gamma   90.00
#
_symmetry.space_group_name_H-M   'P 1'
#
loop_
_entity.id
_entity.type
_entity.pdbx_description
1 polymer ?
#
loop_
_entity_poly.entity_id
_entity_poly.type
_entity_poly.pdbx_seq_one_letter_code
_entity_poly.pdbx_strand_id
1 'polypeptide(L)'
;MTALLCMPMPAKWAEALADPAQLGQLAANAGVLLGGIAALATLTLVAIRTYNNQVDQQFDAIFNDFWKSDKAALARDLVTYDDQYQKVRAALRHMAHEDRETEAYDEHMRGDIEAINYFCAQIARVDILGSKRLSKRRKAMFDRVFGYWVAEIKRRDALNAYYRRYWTPPIGVQKANTPCPIWGNSGGS
;
A
#
# COMPACT_ATOMS: atom_id res chain seq x y z
N MET A 1 54.39 -13.15 -24.49
CA MET A 1 54.06 -13.15 -25.94
C MET A 1 52.57 -13.39 -26.06
N THR A 2 51.79 -12.33 -26.32
CA THR A 2 50.34 -12.43 -26.48
C THR A 2 49.98 -11.75 -27.79
N ALA A 3 49.74 -12.55 -28.83
CA ALA A 3 49.30 -12.07 -30.13
C ALA A 3 47.82 -11.69 -30.04
N LEU A 4 47.53 -10.38 -30.05
CA LEU A 4 46.18 -9.88 -30.27
C LEU A 4 45.83 -10.07 -31.74
N LEU A 5 44.79 -10.87 -31.98
CA LEU A 5 44.18 -11.13 -33.29
C LEU A 5 43.60 -9.83 -33.85
N CYS A 6 44.31 -9.20 -34.79
CA CYS A 6 43.73 -8.25 -35.73
C CYS A 6 42.83 -9.03 -36.71
N MET A 7 41.54 -9.14 -36.40
CA MET A 7 40.57 -9.54 -37.42
C MET A 7 40.37 -8.37 -38.39
N PRO A 8 40.53 -8.57 -39.71
CA PRO A 8 40.28 -7.52 -40.69
C PRO A 8 38.80 -7.14 -40.68
N MET A 9 38.52 -5.86 -40.48
CA MET A 9 37.17 -5.32 -40.63
C MET A 9 36.70 -5.51 -42.08
N PRO A 10 35.45 -5.95 -42.31
CA PRO A 10 34.91 -6.10 -43.67
C PRO A 10 34.90 -4.75 -44.40
N ALA A 11 35.38 -4.72 -45.66
CA ALA A 11 35.57 -3.51 -46.47
C ALA A 11 34.38 -2.53 -46.53
N LYS A 12 33.15 -3.04 -46.44
CA LYS A 12 31.91 -2.25 -46.37
C LYS A 12 31.80 -1.33 -45.14
N TRP A 13 32.51 -1.61 -44.05
CA TRP A 13 32.59 -0.73 -42.89
C TRP A 13 33.65 0.37 -43.06
N ALA A 14 34.67 0.14 -43.89
CA ALA A 14 35.72 1.12 -44.16
C ALA A 14 35.23 2.27 -45.06
N GLU A 15 34.38 1.98 -46.05
CA GLU A 15 33.75 3.00 -46.90
C GLU A 15 32.67 3.80 -46.16
N ALA A 16 31.88 3.16 -45.29
CA ALA A 16 30.86 3.85 -44.48
C ALA A 16 31.44 4.81 -43.42
N LEU A 17 32.71 4.62 -43.02
CA LEU A 17 33.44 5.51 -42.11
C LEU A 17 34.20 6.64 -42.84
N ALA A 18 34.28 6.61 -44.17
CA ALA A 18 34.97 7.63 -44.96
C ALA A 18 34.08 8.85 -45.31
N ASP A 19 32.76 8.72 -45.20
CA ASP A 19 31.81 9.78 -45.50
C ASP A 19 31.29 10.44 -44.21
N PRO A 20 31.74 11.67 -43.87
CA PRO A 20 31.39 12.34 -42.62
C PRO A 20 29.88 12.61 -42.48
N ALA A 21 29.14 12.66 -43.59
CA ALA A 21 27.69 12.82 -43.58
C ALA A 21 26.96 11.56 -43.06
N GLN A 22 27.43 10.36 -43.44
CA GLN A 22 26.86 9.08 -42.99
C GLN A 22 27.22 8.82 -41.52
N LEU A 23 28.45 9.15 -41.11
CA LEU A 23 28.86 9.15 -39.70
C LEU A 23 28.03 10.11 -38.85
N GLY A 24 27.73 11.30 -39.36
CA GLY A 24 26.86 12.29 -38.71
C GLY A 24 25.42 11.80 -38.53
N GLN A 25 24.83 11.18 -39.56
CA GLN A 25 23.49 10.59 -39.46
C GLN A 25 23.45 9.38 -38.51
N LEU A 26 24.48 8.54 -38.50
CA LEU A 26 24.56 7.38 -37.61
C LEU A 26 24.72 7.80 -36.15
N ALA A 27 25.56 8.81 -35.89
CA ALA A 27 25.72 9.42 -34.57
C ALA A 27 24.44 10.13 -34.10
N ALA A 28 23.73 10.83 -35.01
CA ALA A 28 22.45 11.45 -34.70
C ALA A 28 21.38 10.39 -34.34
N ASN A 29 21.26 9.31 -35.13
CA ASN A 29 20.32 8.23 -34.86
C ASN A 29 20.65 7.47 -33.57
N ALA A 30 21.94 7.23 -33.30
CA ALA A 30 22.40 6.65 -32.04
C ALA A 30 22.12 7.58 -30.85
N GLY A 31 22.30 8.89 -31.01
CA GLY A 31 21.97 9.90 -29.99
C GLY A 31 20.49 9.94 -29.65
N VAL A 32 19.60 9.83 -30.65
CA VAL A 32 18.14 9.76 -30.45
C VAL A 32 17.75 8.46 -29.72
N LEU A 33 18.34 7.32 -30.10
CA LEU A 33 18.07 6.04 -29.44
C LEU A 33 18.56 6.02 -27.99
N LEU A 34 19.78 6.49 -27.72
CA LEU A 34 20.32 6.60 -26.36
C LEU A 34 19.53 7.62 -25.52
N GLY A 35 19.12 8.74 -26.11
CA GLY A 35 18.24 9.71 -25.47
C GLY A 35 16.88 9.12 -25.12
N GLY A 36 16.29 8.32 -26.01
CA GLY A 36 15.04 7.60 -25.76
C GLY A 36 15.15 6.57 -24.63
N ILE A 37 16.23 5.80 -24.59
CA ILE A 37 16.50 4.84 -23.50
C ILE A 37 16.71 5.58 -22.17
N ALA A 38 17.50 6.65 -22.17
CA ALA A 38 17.72 7.47 -20.98
C ALA A 38 16.43 8.13 -20.47
N ALA A 39 15.56 8.59 -21.37
CA ALA A 39 14.25 9.14 -21.03
C ALA A 39 13.32 8.07 -20.42
N LEU A 40 13.27 6.87 -21.00
CA LEU A 40 12.51 5.74 -20.44
C LEU A 40 13.03 5.31 -19.06
N ALA A 41 14.35 5.24 -18.89
CA ALA A 41 14.98 4.94 -17.61
C ALA A 41 14.64 6.01 -16.55
N THR A 42 14.65 7.28 -16.94
CA THR A 42 14.30 8.39 -16.05
C THR A 42 12.81 8.35 -15.69
N LEU A 43 11.91 8.15 -16.67
CA LEU A 43 10.47 8.03 -16.45
C LEU A 43 10.13 6.88 -15.52
N THR A 44 10.75 5.71 -15.70
CA THR A 44 10.53 4.54 -14.84
C THR A 44 11.03 4.78 -13.42
N LEU A 45 12.23 5.37 -13.24
CA LEU A 45 12.75 5.73 -11.92
C LEU A 45 11.88 6.77 -11.20
N VAL A 46 11.41 7.79 -11.93
CA VAL A 46 10.49 8.81 -11.38
C VAL A 46 9.16 8.16 -11.02
N ALA A 47 8.59 7.31 -11.88
CA ALA A 47 7.33 6.63 -11.59
C ALA A 47 7.42 5.77 -10.33
N ILE A 48 8.50 5.00 -10.17
CA ILE A 48 8.74 4.18 -8.97
C ILE A 48 8.86 5.07 -7.72
N ARG A 49 9.62 6.16 -7.79
CA ARG A 49 9.76 7.10 -6.67
C ARG A 49 8.44 7.76 -6.30
N THR A 50 7.69 8.23 -7.28
CA THR A 50 6.38 8.85 -7.08
C THR A 50 5.41 7.86 -6.45
N TYR A 51 5.38 6.62 -6.94
CA TYR A 51 4.55 5.57 -6.36
C TYR A 51 4.92 5.30 -4.88
N ASN A 52 6.21 5.14 -4.57
CA ASN A 52 6.64 4.91 -3.18
C ASN A 52 6.30 6.11 -2.28
N ASN A 53 6.45 7.34 -2.79
CA ASN A 53 6.05 8.54 -2.05
C ASN A 53 4.54 8.59 -1.81
N GLN A 54 3.72 8.19 -2.78
CA GLN A 54 2.26 8.11 -2.62
C GLN A 54 1.87 7.08 -1.56
N VAL A 55 2.50 5.90 -1.56
CA VAL A 55 2.26 4.87 -0.53
C VAL A 55 2.63 5.40 0.85
N ASP A 56 3.78 6.06 0.98
CA ASP A 56 4.23 6.66 2.22
C ASP A 56 3.30 7.79 2.70
N GLN A 57 2.78 8.62 1.79
CA GLN A 57 1.78 9.66 2.09
C GLN A 57 0.45 9.06 2.54
N GLN A 58 -0.02 7.99 1.91
CA GLN A 58 -1.22 7.27 2.32
C GLN A 58 -1.06 6.67 3.72
N PHE A 59 0.10 6.08 4.01
CA PHE A 59 0.40 5.59 5.35
C PHE A 59 0.38 6.72 6.38
N ASP A 60 1.03 7.85 6.10
CA ASP A 60 1.05 9.00 7.02
C ASP A 60 -0.36 9.57 7.23
N ALA A 61 -1.19 9.62 6.18
CA ALA A 61 -2.57 10.06 6.28
C ALA A 61 -3.38 9.14 7.20
N ILE A 62 -3.31 7.81 7.00
CA ILE A 62 -4.00 6.85 7.86
C ILE A 62 -3.47 6.87 9.29
N PHE A 63 -2.14 6.93 9.45
CA PHE A 63 -1.52 7.03 10.78
C PHE A 63 -2.01 8.27 11.52
N ASN A 64 -2.01 9.43 10.87
CA ASN A 64 -2.49 10.66 11.47
C ASN A 64 -3.99 10.59 11.80
N ASP A 65 -4.80 10.07 10.89
CA ASP A 65 -6.24 9.90 11.07
C ASP A 65 -6.54 8.98 12.27
N PHE A 66 -5.81 7.86 12.37
CA PHE A 66 -5.91 6.90 13.46
C PHE A 66 -5.61 7.51 14.85
N TRP A 67 -4.69 8.47 14.93
CA TRP A 67 -4.35 9.12 16.20
C TRP A 67 -5.18 10.36 16.52
N LYS A 68 -5.61 11.11 15.50
CA LYS A 68 -6.35 12.37 15.67
C LYS A 68 -7.86 12.19 15.74
N SER A 69 -8.40 11.11 15.19
CA SER A 69 -9.83 10.85 15.18
C SER A 69 -10.34 10.44 16.56
N ASP A 70 -11.37 11.14 17.05
CA ASP A 70 -12.06 10.82 18.31
C ASP A 70 -12.67 9.41 18.26
N LYS A 71 -13.18 8.98 17.09
CA LYS A 71 -13.70 7.61 16.90
C LYS A 71 -12.60 6.58 17.10
N ALA A 72 -11.40 6.82 16.57
CA ALA A 72 -10.28 5.91 16.79
C ALA A 72 -9.74 5.98 18.23
N ALA A 73 -9.79 7.14 18.89
CA ALA A 73 -9.44 7.26 20.30
C ALA A 73 -10.38 6.43 21.18
N LEU A 74 -11.69 6.60 21.02
CA LEU A 74 -12.71 5.83 21.73
C LEU A 74 -12.52 4.32 21.49
N ALA A 75 -12.33 3.91 20.25
CA ALA A 75 -12.08 2.51 19.92
C ALA A 75 -10.80 1.96 20.55
N ARG A 76 -9.71 2.76 20.57
CA ARG A 76 -8.46 2.38 21.24
C ARG A 76 -8.68 2.16 22.74
N ASP A 77 -9.49 2.97 23.39
CA ASP A 77 -9.84 2.79 24.80
C ASP A 77 -10.71 1.54 25.02
N LEU A 78 -11.76 1.36 24.21
CA LEU A 78 -12.63 0.18 24.23
C LEU A 78 -11.85 -1.14 24.01
N VAL A 79 -10.80 -1.11 23.18
CA VAL A 79 -9.96 -2.28 22.88
C VAL A 79 -8.82 -2.44 23.88
N THR A 80 -8.32 -1.38 24.50
CA THR A 80 -7.19 -1.49 25.43
C THR A 80 -7.64 -2.01 26.79
N TYR A 81 -8.72 -1.45 27.33
CA TYR A 81 -9.16 -1.75 28.69
C TYR A 81 -10.22 -2.85 28.72
N ASP A 82 -10.02 -3.86 29.57
CA ASP A 82 -10.87 -5.06 29.60
C ASP A 82 -12.30 -4.76 30.07
N ASP A 83 -12.47 -3.86 31.03
CA ASP A 83 -13.77 -3.39 31.53
C ASP A 83 -14.59 -2.71 30.43
N GLN A 84 -13.95 -1.86 29.64
CA GLN A 84 -14.56 -1.18 28.50
C GLN A 84 -14.90 -2.18 27.39
N TYR A 85 -13.99 -3.12 27.11
CA TYR A 85 -14.21 -4.16 26.11
C TYR A 85 -15.41 -5.06 26.45
N GLN A 86 -15.64 -5.40 27.73
CA GLN A 86 -16.78 -6.25 28.10
C GLN A 86 -18.13 -5.62 27.72
N LYS A 87 -18.23 -4.28 27.70
CA LYS A 87 -19.46 -3.57 27.30
C LYS A 87 -19.85 -3.90 25.86
N VAL A 88 -18.86 -3.91 24.97
CA VAL A 88 -19.06 -4.10 23.52
C VAL A 88 -18.93 -5.57 23.09
N ARG A 89 -18.34 -6.43 23.91
CA ARG A 89 -18.03 -7.83 23.55
C ARG A 89 -19.26 -8.62 23.10
N ALA A 90 -20.38 -8.48 23.80
CA ALA A 90 -21.61 -9.20 23.47
C ALA A 90 -22.15 -8.78 22.10
N ALA A 91 -22.15 -7.46 21.82
CA ALA A 91 -22.57 -6.92 20.54
C ALA A 91 -21.65 -7.36 19.40
N LEU A 92 -20.33 -7.30 19.58
CA LEU A 92 -19.35 -7.79 18.60
C LEU A 92 -19.52 -9.27 18.30
N ARG A 93 -19.77 -10.09 19.34
CA ARG A 93 -19.99 -11.53 19.18
C ARG A 93 -21.27 -11.81 18.39
N HIS A 94 -22.35 -11.09 18.70
CA HIS A 94 -23.60 -11.21 17.98
C HIS A 94 -23.42 -10.85 16.50
N MET A 95 -22.82 -9.70 16.18
CA MET A 95 -22.52 -9.30 14.79
C MET A 95 -21.55 -10.26 14.09
N ALA A 96 -20.61 -10.88 14.81
CA ALA A 96 -19.71 -11.86 14.22
C ALA A 96 -20.41 -13.16 13.82
N HIS A 97 -21.59 -13.48 14.36
CA HIS A 97 -22.29 -14.74 14.11
C HIS A 97 -23.64 -14.57 13.40
N GLU A 98 -24.36 -13.48 13.62
CA GLU A 98 -25.69 -13.23 13.06
C GLU A 98 -25.65 -12.15 11.96
N ASP A 99 -26.42 -12.33 10.88
CA ASP A 99 -26.60 -11.33 9.80
C ASP A 99 -27.58 -10.20 10.19
N ARG A 100 -27.66 -9.84 11.48
CA ARG A 100 -28.60 -8.82 11.94
C ARG A 100 -27.90 -7.47 12.11
N GLU A 101 -28.42 -6.47 11.41
CA GLU A 101 -28.03 -5.08 11.56
C GLU A 101 -28.24 -4.58 12.99
N THR A 102 -27.46 -3.56 13.32
CA THR A 102 -27.29 -2.88 14.62
C THR A 102 -28.57 -2.25 15.18
N GLU A 103 -29.74 -2.48 14.57
CA GLU A 103 -31.01 -1.79 14.87
C GLU A 103 -31.52 -2.07 16.30
N ALA A 104 -31.13 -3.20 16.90
CA ALA A 104 -31.55 -3.58 18.25
C ALA A 104 -30.70 -2.98 19.38
N TYR A 105 -29.63 -2.23 19.07
CA TYR A 105 -28.76 -1.63 20.09
C TYR A 105 -29.14 -0.19 20.41
N ASP A 106 -28.95 0.21 21.67
CA ASP A 106 -29.09 1.60 22.09
C ASP A 106 -28.10 2.52 21.34
N GLU A 107 -28.37 3.83 21.38
CA GLU A 107 -27.59 4.83 20.64
C GLU A 107 -26.11 4.88 21.09
N HIS A 108 -25.85 4.63 22.37
CA HIS A 108 -24.49 4.63 22.93
C HIS A 108 -23.67 3.43 22.40
N MET A 109 -24.24 2.24 22.48
CA MET A 109 -23.66 1.00 21.96
C MET A 109 -23.45 1.08 20.44
N ARG A 110 -24.36 1.73 19.72
CA ARG A 110 -24.20 1.99 18.28
C ARG A 110 -22.96 2.85 18.02
N GLY A 111 -22.77 3.93 18.79
CA GLY A 111 -21.57 4.78 18.70
C GLY A 111 -20.28 4.02 18.99
N ASP A 112 -20.27 3.18 20.03
CA ASP A 112 -19.11 2.35 20.39
C ASP A 112 -18.77 1.32 19.29
N ILE A 113 -19.78 0.68 18.71
CA ILE A 113 -19.61 -0.27 17.61
C ILE A 113 -19.13 0.43 16.34
N GLU A 114 -19.66 1.61 16.02
CA GLU A 114 -19.16 2.43 14.91
C GLU A 114 -17.69 2.81 15.08
N ALA A 115 -17.28 3.18 16.30
CA ALA A 115 -15.90 3.49 16.62
C ALA A 115 -15.00 2.26 16.38
N ILE A 116 -15.41 1.08 16.84
CA ILE A 116 -14.68 -0.18 16.61
C ILE A 116 -14.64 -0.53 15.13
N ASN A 117 -15.73 -0.30 14.40
CA ASN A 117 -15.79 -0.53 12.96
C ASN A 117 -14.80 0.37 12.21
N TYR A 118 -14.77 1.66 12.55
CA TYR A 118 -13.81 2.62 12.02
C TYR A 118 -12.37 2.22 12.35
N PHE A 119 -12.10 1.80 13.59
CA PHE A 119 -10.79 1.30 14.00
C PHE A 119 -10.36 0.09 13.16
N CYS A 120 -11.21 -0.93 13.04
CA CYS A 120 -10.94 -2.11 12.22
C CYS A 120 -10.67 -1.73 10.75
N ALA A 121 -11.42 -0.78 10.20
CA ALA A 121 -11.21 -0.27 8.84
C ALA A 121 -9.82 0.34 8.65
N GLN A 122 -9.33 1.13 9.62
CA GLN A 122 -7.99 1.72 9.54
C GLN A 122 -6.89 0.65 9.62
N ILE A 123 -7.04 -0.34 10.52
CA ILE A 123 -6.11 -1.47 10.61
C ILE A 123 -6.08 -2.25 9.28
N ALA A 124 -7.24 -2.53 8.70
CA ALA A 124 -7.35 -3.25 7.44
C ALA A 124 -6.74 -2.48 6.26
N ARG A 125 -6.97 -1.16 6.18
CA ARG A 125 -6.35 -0.30 5.15
C ARG A 125 -4.83 -0.32 5.24
N VAL A 126 -4.29 -0.27 6.45
CA VAL A 126 -2.86 -0.31 6.70
C VAL A 126 -2.29 -1.68 6.33
N ASP A 127 -2.99 -2.77 6.63
CA ASP A 127 -2.61 -4.12 6.21
C ASP A 127 -2.59 -4.28 4.68
N ILE A 128 -3.58 -3.71 3.97
CA ILE A 128 -3.66 -3.69 2.50
C ILE A 128 -2.49 -2.93 1.86
N LEU A 129 -2.08 -1.79 2.45
CA LEU A 129 -0.91 -1.04 1.97
C LEU A 129 0.35 -1.92 2.00
N GLY A 130 0.45 -2.76 3.03
CA GLY A 130 1.49 -3.77 3.19
C GLY A 130 2.85 -3.19 3.56
N SER A 131 3.51 -3.79 4.55
CA SER A 131 4.79 -3.30 5.09
C SER A 131 5.95 -3.34 4.10
N LYS A 132 5.84 -4.09 2.99
CA LYS A 132 6.89 -4.23 1.97
C LYS A 132 7.08 -2.97 1.11
N ARG A 133 6.04 -2.16 0.94
CA ARG A 133 6.05 -0.97 0.08
C ARG A 133 6.39 0.32 0.82
N LEU A 134 6.42 0.26 2.15
CA LEU A 134 6.77 1.39 3.01
C LEU A 134 8.28 1.59 3.07
N SER A 135 8.69 2.86 3.21
CA SER A 135 10.08 3.16 3.57
C SER A 135 10.48 2.52 4.90
N LYS A 136 11.79 2.26 5.09
CA LYS A 136 12.33 1.59 6.29
C LYS A 136 11.85 2.21 7.60
N ARG A 137 11.76 3.55 7.65
CA ARG A 137 11.27 4.30 8.84
C ARG A 137 9.79 4.03 9.11
N ARG A 138 8.94 4.14 8.09
CA ARG A 138 7.49 3.92 8.22
C ARG A 138 7.16 2.46 8.47
N LYS A 139 7.93 1.54 7.90
CA LYS A 139 7.85 0.11 8.23
C LYS A 139 8.10 -0.15 9.71
N ALA A 140 9.14 0.44 10.30
CA ALA A 140 9.39 0.28 11.73
C ALA A 140 8.25 0.85 12.60
N MET A 141 7.65 1.97 12.19
CA MET A 141 6.45 2.51 12.85
C MET A 141 5.25 1.59 12.70
N PHE A 142 5.02 1.06 11.50
CA PHE A 142 3.98 0.08 11.20
C PHE A 142 4.11 -1.13 12.13
N ASP A 143 5.28 -1.76 12.14
CA ASP A 143 5.51 -3.00 12.87
C ASP A 143 5.34 -2.78 14.38
N ARG A 144 5.78 -1.62 14.91
CA ARG A 144 5.68 -1.30 16.33
C ARG A 144 4.26 -0.91 16.78
N VAL A 145 3.58 -0.09 15.98
CA VAL A 145 2.29 0.50 16.37
C VAL A 145 1.14 -0.39 15.93
N PHE A 146 1.03 -0.65 14.63
CA PHE A 146 -0.06 -1.46 14.10
C PHE A 146 0.12 -2.93 14.44
N GLY A 147 1.35 -3.41 14.61
CA GLY A 147 1.62 -4.76 15.13
C GLY A 147 1.01 -4.98 16.52
N TYR A 148 1.09 -4.00 17.42
CA TYR A 148 0.44 -4.05 18.73
C TYR A 148 -1.09 -4.15 18.61
N TRP A 149 -1.71 -3.27 17.82
CA TRP A 149 -3.17 -3.27 17.66
C TRP A 149 -3.71 -4.53 16.97
N VAL A 150 -2.98 -5.08 16.01
CA VAL A 150 -3.31 -6.38 15.39
C VAL A 150 -3.20 -7.50 16.42
N ALA A 151 -2.21 -7.46 17.31
CA ALA A 151 -2.11 -8.43 18.41
C ALA A 151 -3.29 -8.30 19.38
N GLU A 152 -3.70 -7.09 19.72
CA GLU A 152 -4.89 -6.84 20.57
C GLU A 152 -6.18 -7.35 19.94
N ILE A 153 -6.39 -7.12 18.64
CA ILE A 153 -7.53 -7.69 17.91
C ILE A 153 -7.50 -9.22 18.02
N LYS A 154 -6.35 -9.85 17.78
CA LYS A 154 -6.22 -11.32 17.83
C LYS A 154 -6.42 -11.89 19.24
N ARG A 155 -5.99 -11.17 20.28
CA ARG A 155 -6.12 -11.55 21.69
C ARG A 155 -7.57 -11.61 22.13
N ARG A 156 -8.43 -10.76 21.55
CA ARG A 156 -9.83 -10.61 21.92
C ARG A 156 -10.73 -11.42 20.98
N ASP A 157 -11.28 -12.52 21.48
CA ASP A 157 -12.07 -13.51 20.72
C ASP A 157 -13.19 -12.92 19.84
N ALA A 158 -14.10 -12.15 20.44
CA ALA A 158 -15.24 -11.57 19.71
C ALA A 158 -14.81 -10.52 18.68
N LEU A 159 -13.83 -9.68 19.03
CA LEU A 159 -13.26 -8.69 18.11
C LEU A 159 -12.53 -9.35 16.94
N ASN A 160 -11.76 -10.42 17.18
CA ASN A 160 -11.11 -11.20 16.14
C ASN A 160 -12.13 -11.84 15.20
N ALA A 161 -13.20 -12.43 15.74
CA ALA A 161 -14.27 -13.02 14.94
C ALA A 161 -14.97 -11.96 14.07
N TYR A 162 -15.29 -10.81 14.66
CA TYR A 162 -15.86 -9.66 13.97
C TYR A 162 -14.94 -9.15 12.85
N TYR A 163 -13.67 -8.90 13.16
CA TYR A 163 -12.67 -8.43 12.21
C TYR A 163 -12.51 -9.41 11.03
N ARG A 164 -12.51 -10.72 11.30
CA ARG A 164 -12.41 -11.75 10.25
C ARG A 164 -13.61 -11.79 9.33
N ARG A 165 -14.81 -11.59 9.86
CA ARG A 165 -16.05 -11.59 9.07
C ARG A 165 -16.14 -10.40 8.13
N TYR A 166 -15.81 -9.20 8.61
CA TYR A 166 -16.10 -7.95 7.89
C TYR A 166 -14.88 -7.31 7.21
N TRP A 167 -13.67 -7.55 7.72
CA TRP A 167 -12.49 -6.75 7.35
C TRP A 167 -11.32 -7.57 6.79
N THR A 168 -11.31 -8.88 7.01
CA THR A 168 -10.31 -9.76 6.42
C THR A 168 -10.79 -10.19 5.04
N PRO A 169 -10.05 -9.92 3.94
CA PRO A 169 -10.30 -10.64 2.70
C PRO A 169 -10.05 -12.13 2.98
N PRO A 170 -10.86 -13.07 2.45
CA PRO A 170 -10.68 -14.50 2.72
C PRO A 170 -9.21 -14.88 2.51
N ILE A 171 -8.57 -15.33 3.59
CA ILE A 171 -7.15 -15.65 3.65
C ILE A 171 -6.86 -16.65 2.53
N GLY A 172 -6.19 -16.19 1.46
CA GLY A 172 -5.93 -16.99 0.26
C GLY A 172 -6.16 -16.28 -1.07
N VAL A 173 -6.87 -15.14 -1.12
CA VAL A 173 -7.02 -14.36 -2.36
C VAL A 173 -5.99 -13.23 -2.41
N GLN A 174 -4.71 -13.61 -2.57
CA GLN A 174 -3.81 -12.76 -3.37
C GLN A 174 -4.30 -12.86 -4.82
N LYS A 175 -5.29 -12.05 -5.22
CA LYS A 175 -5.43 -11.74 -6.64
C LYS A 175 -4.25 -10.86 -7.02
N ALA A 176 -3.18 -11.52 -7.46
CA ALA A 176 -2.27 -10.97 -8.43
C ALA A 176 -3.11 -10.18 -9.46
N ASN A 177 -2.78 -8.91 -9.68
CA ASN A 177 -3.40 -8.02 -10.65
C ASN A 177 -4.83 -7.51 -10.36
N THR A 178 -5.13 -7.10 -9.13
CA THR A 178 -6.19 -6.07 -8.96
C THR A 178 -5.50 -4.70 -8.92
N PRO A 179 -5.60 -3.84 -9.95
CA PRO A 179 -5.14 -2.47 -9.84
C PRO A 179 -5.86 -1.84 -8.64
N CYS A 180 -5.10 -1.09 -7.82
CA CYS A 180 -5.65 -0.39 -6.67
C CYS A 180 -6.93 0.34 -7.09
N PRO A 181 -8.05 0.21 -6.36
CA PRO A 181 -9.15 1.13 -6.55
C PRO A 181 -8.59 2.52 -6.28
N ILE A 182 -8.45 3.30 -7.35
CA ILE A 182 -8.30 4.74 -7.25
C ILE A 182 -9.57 5.18 -6.54
N TRP A 183 -9.45 5.61 -5.29
CA TRP A 183 -10.51 6.33 -4.61
C TRP A 183 -10.68 7.65 -5.36
N GLY A 184 -11.44 7.56 -6.45
CA GLY A 184 -11.77 8.66 -7.34
C GLY A 184 -12.60 9.66 -6.55
N ASN A 185 -12.09 10.87 -6.57
CA ASN A 185 -12.72 12.07 -6.08
C ASN A 185 -14.08 12.25 -6.80
N SER A 186 -15.17 11.82 -6.18
CA SER A 186 -16.53 12.20 -6.58
C SER A 186 -16.82 13.61 -6.04
N GLY A 187 -16.16 14.60 -6.63
CA GLY A 187 -16.44 16.01 -6.44
C GLY A 187 -16.99 16.57 -7.75
N GLY A 188 -18.26 16.27 -8.01
CA GLY A 188 -19.05 16.97 -9.01
C GLY A 188 -19.53 18.30 -8.44
N SER A 189 -19.34 19.35 -9.23
CA SER A 189 -20.17 20.56 -9.27
C SER A 189 -20.01 21.16 -10.65
#